data_AF-A0A7W2B820-F1
#
_entry.id   AF-A0A7W2B820-F1
#
_cell.length_a   1.000
_cell.length_b   1.000
_cell.length_c   1.000
_cell.angle_alpha   90.00
_cell.angle_beta   90.00
_cell.angle_gamma   90.00
#
_symmetry.space_group_name_H-M   'P 1'
#
loop_
_entity.id
_entity.type
_entity.pdbx_description
1 polymer ?
#
loop_
_entity_poly.entity_id
_entity_poly.type
_entity_poly.pdbx_seq_one_letter_code
_entity_poly.pdbx_strand_id
1 'polypeptide(L)'
;MKHSHDHSNGKKDCCHEADNISQNILLKKILDTSKSYKPLIIIVTFCLLIPFFQINPFDAQKFMYYIMGYFFIFLSLFKFFDLKGFVDGFETYDLITKRFKAYGYLYPFIEFGLGVAYLAQINLFTVNWITLIIMLVSGAGVLKSILSGQKIKCACLGTVLNVPLSTVSVLENFGMSAMAAYKLIFFF
;
A
#
# COMPACT_ATOMS: atom_id res chain seq x y z
N MET A 1 -33.95 27.31 -59.65
CA MET A 1 -34.90 26.68 -58.72
C MET A 1 -34.10 26.07 -57.57
N LYS A 2 -34.49 26.40 -56.33
CA LYS A 2 -34.29 25.70 -55.03
C LYS A 2 -33.44 24.41 -55.06
N HIS A 3 -32.54 24.15 -54.11
CA HIS A 3 -32.88 24.00 -52.68
C HIS A 3 -31.65 24.08 -51.77
N SER A 4 -31.82 24.79 -50.65
CA SER A 4 -31.01 24.76 -49.44
C SER A 4 -31.32 23.49 -48.63
N HIS A 5 -30.30 22.78 -48.13
CA HIS A 5 -30.31 21.76 -47.06
C HIS A 5 -28.85 21.56 -46.63
N ASP A 6 -28.44 21.39 -45.38
CA ASP A 6 -28.99 21.54 -44.04
C ASP A 6 -27.75 21.34 -43.15
N HIS A 7 -27.19 22.42 -42.58
CA HIS A 7 -25.91 22.41 -41.87
C HIS A 7 -26.05 22.17 -40.35
N SER A 8 -27.19 21.70 -39.87
CA SER A 8 -27.51 21.71 -38.43
C SER A 8 -27.41 20.36 -37.71
N ASN A 9 -27.32 19.23 -38.42
CA ASN A 9 -27.48 17.91 -37.78
C ASN A 9 -26.17 17.28 -37.23
N GLY A 10 -24.99 17.71 -37.69
CA GLY A 10 -23.71 17.07 -37.33
C GLY A 10 -23.13 17.42 -35.95
N LYS A 11 -23.74 18.35 -35.19
CA LYS A 11 -23.20 18.82 -33.90
C LYS A 11 -23.76 18.08 -32.68
N LYS A 12 -24.92 17.42 -32.80
CA LYS A 12 -25.56 16.70 -31.69
C LYS A 12 -25.01 15.27 -31.53
N ASP A 13 -24.63 14.63 -32.63
CA ASP A 13 -24.12 13.26 -32.62
C ASP A 13 -22.67 13.17 -32.08
N CYS A 14 -21.86 14.22 -32.30
CA CYS A 14 -20.46 14.26 -31.86
C CYS A 14 -20.32 14.41 -30.33
N CYS A 15 -21.32 15.00 -29.64
CA CYS A 15 -21.32 15.12 -28.18
C CYS A 15 -21.70 13.81 -27.48
N HIS A 16 -22.62 13.03 -28.05
CA HIS A 16 -23.03 11.74 -27.49
C HIS A 16 -21.94 10.66 -27.62
N GLU A 17 -21.16 10.69 -28.70
CA GLU A 17 -20.04 9.75 -28.90
C GLU A 17 -18.85 10.08 -27.96
N ALA A 18 -18.57 11.36 -27.71
CA ALA A 18 -17.50 11.80 -26.82
C ALA A 18 -17.74 11.42 -25.34
N ASP A 19 -18.99 11.51 -24.86
CA ASP A 19 -19.35 11.10 -23.49
C ASP A 19 -19.29 9.57 -23.29
N ASN A 20 -19.67 8.79 -24.30
CA ASN A 20 -19.58 7.32 -24.26
C ASN A 20 -18.13 6.81 -24.30
N ILE A 21 -17.26 7.51 -25.04
CA ILE A 21 -15.81 7.24 -25.07
C ILE A 21 -15.18 7.62 -23.72
N SER A 22 -15.54 8.75 -23.13
CA SER A 22 -15.05 9.16 -21.81
C SER A 22 -15.50 8.20 -20.71
N GLN A 23 -16.78 7.79 -20.68
CA GLN A 23 -17.27 6.78 -19.75
C GLN A 23 -16.58 5.42 -19.95
N ASN A 24 -16.38 4.95 -21.17
CA ASN A 24 -15.62 3.71 -21.42
C ASN A 24 -14.14 3.82 -21.04
N ILE A 25 -13.50 4.98 -21.24
CA ILE A 25 -12.12 5.21 -20.79
C ILE A 25 -12.06 5.24 -19.26
N LEU A 26 -13.03 5.87 -18.59
CA LEU A 26 -13.13 5.93 -17.14
C LEU A 26 -13.41 4.54 -16.55
N LEU A 27 -14.36 3.79 -17.10
CA LEU A 27 -14.64 2.42 -16.67
C LEU A 27 -13.47 1.48 -16.96
N LYS A 28 -12.83 1.59 -18.13
CA LYS A 28 -11.62 0.83 -18.44
C LYS A 28 -10.48 1.18 -17.50
N LYS A 29 -10.30 2.47 -17.15
CA LYS A 29 -9.30 2.94 -16.19
C LYS A 29 -9.60 2.47 -14.77
N ILE A 30 -10.87 2.45 -14.34
CA ILE A 30 -11.31 1.89 -13.04
C ILE A 30 -11.11 0.37 -13.00
N LEU A 31 -11.38 -0.33 -14.10
CA LEU A 31 -11.16 -1.77 -14.22
C LEU A 31 -9.67 -2.14 -14.28
N ASP A 32 -8.83 -1.33 -14.92
CA ASP A 32 -7.38 -1.50 -14.94
C ASP A 32 -6.78 -1.24 -13.55
N THR A 33 -7.24 -0.18 -12.89
CA THR A 33 -6.91 0.17 -11.50
C THR A 33 -7.26 -0.99 -10.57
N SER A 34 -8.48 -1.52 -10.61
CA SER A 34 -8.91 -2.61 -9.73
C SER A 34 -8.21 -3.95 -9.99
N LYS A 35 -7.83 -4.26 -11.23
CA LYS A 35 -7.02 -5.46 -11.53
C LYS A 35 -5.63 -5.38 -10.90
N SER A 36 -5.07 -4.17 -10.81
CA SER A 36 -3.75 -3.95 -10.25
C SER A 36 -3.70 -4.18 -8.72
N TYR A 37 -4.76 -3.83 -7.97
CA TYR A 37 -4.85 -4.04 -6.51
C TYR A 37 -5.22 -5.47 -6.06
N LYS A 38 -5.60 -6.37 -6.98
CA LYS A 38 -6.00 -7.76 -6.66
C LYS A 38 -5.04 -8.49 -5.71
N PRO A 39 -3.73 -8.56 -5.98
CA PRO A 39 -2.80 -9.27 -5.10
C PRO A 39 -2.79 -8.69 -3.68
N LEU A 40 -2.87 -7.37 -3.53
CA LEU A 40 -2.93 -6.70 -2.23
C LEU A 40 -4.17 -7.06 -1.42
N ILE A 41 -5.34 -6.99 -2.06
CA ILE A 41 -6.63 -7.34 -1.42
C ILE A 41 -6.61 -8.80 -0.96
N ILE A 42 -6.02 -9.69 -1.76
CA ILE A 42 -5.88 -11.11 -1.41
C ILE A 42 -5.05 -11.25 -0.12
N ILE A 43 -3.89 -10.60 -0.05
CA ILE A 43 -3.02 -10.65 1.14
C ILE A 43 -3.74 -10.11 2.37
N VAL A 44 -4.36 -8.93 2.29
CA VAL A 44 -5.11 -8.33 3.40
C VAL A 44 -6.20 -9.28 3.89
N THR A 45 -6.92 -9.92 2.96
CA THR A 45 -7.98 -10.87 3.27
C THR A 45 -7.42 -12.10 4.01
N PHE A 46 -6.30 -12.66 3.56
CA PHE A 46 -5.64 -13.77 4.24
C PHE A 46 -5.13 -13.37 5.64
N CYS A 47 -4.52 -12.19 5.77
CA CYS A 47 -4.05 -11.67 7.06
C CYS A 47 -5.18 -11.52 8.09
N LEU A 48 -6.42 -11.27 7.67
CA LEU A 48 -7.59 -11.18 8.55
C LEU A 48 -8.24 -12.55 8.82
N LEU A 49 -8.38 -13.41 7.80
CA LEU A 49 -9.06 -14.69 7.92
C LEU A 49 -8.26 -15.72 8.73
N ILE A 50 -6.96 -15.82 8.52
CA ILE A 50 -6.11 -16.80 9.21
C ILE A 50 -6.22 -16.66 10.75
N PRO A 51 -5.96 -15.48 11.35
CA PRO A 51 -6.07 -15.33 12.80
C PRO A 51 -7.51 -15.46 13.31
N PHE A 52 -8.52 -15.17 12.48
CA PHE A 52 -9.92 -15.33 12.88
C PHE A 52 -10.26 -16.80 13.18
N PHE A 53 -9.78 -17.73 12.34
CA PHE A 53 -9.97 -19.17 12.57
C PHE A 53 -8.97 -19.77 13.56
N GLN A 54 -7.79 -19.16 13.73
CA GLN A 54 -6.74 -19.66 14.63
C GLN A 54 -7.06 -19.43 16.11
N ILE A 55 -7.86 -18.42 16.46
CA ILE A 55 -8.06 -17.98 17.85
C ILE A 55 -9.43 -18.44 18.35
N ASN A 56 -9.44 -19.47 19.19
CA ASN A 56 -10.66 -19.99 19.82
C ASN A 56 -10.40 -20.32 21.32
N PRO A 57 -11.13 -19.70 22.28
CA PRO A 57 -12.13 -18.64 22.10
C PRO A 57 -11.52 -17.34 21.59
N PHE A 58 -12.33 -16.48 20.96
CA PHE A 58 -11.87 -15.23 20.35
C PHE A 58 -11.21 -14.30 21.39
N ASP A 59 -9.96 -13.95 21.12
CA ASP A 59 -9.15 -13.02 21.90
C ASP A 59 -8.72 -11.87 20.99
N ALA A 60 -9.33 -10.69 21.19
CA ALA A 60 -9.09 -9.51 20.38
C ALA A 60 -7.61 -9.06 20.40
N GLN A 61 -6.87 -9.36 21.47
CA GLN A 61 -5.48 -8.94 21.60
C GLN A 61 -4.56 -9.80 20.76
N LYS A 62 -4.72 -11.12 20.86
CA LYS A 62 -4.00 -12.08 20.02
C LYS A 62 -4.36 -11.88 18.55
N PHE A 63 -5.62 -11.55 18.27
CA PHE A 63 -6.08 -11.26 16.91
C PHE A 63 -5.33 -10.09 16.30
N MET A 64 -5.18 -9.00 17.06
CA MET A 64 -4.44 -7.83 16.61
C MET A 64 -2.96 -8.13 16.38
N TYR A 65 -2.29 -8.88 17.28
CA TYR A 65 -0.88 -9.24 17.12
C TYR A 65 -0.65 -10.14 15.91
N TYR A 66 -1.51 -11.13 15.68
CA TYR A 66 -1.37 -12.00 14.53
C TYR A 66 -1.64 -11.26 13.22
N ILE A 67 -2.63 -10.36 13.17
CA ILE A 67 -2.83 -9.50 12.00
C ILE A 67 -1.56 -8.70 11.74
N MET A 68 -1.01 -7.99 12.73
CA MET A 68 0.20 -7.19 12.56
C MET A 68 1.39 -8.04 12.11
N GLY A 69 1.55 -9.23 12.69
CA GLY A 69 2.64 -10.15 12.36
C GLY A 69 2.55 -10.68 10.93
N TYR A 70 1.40 -11.22 10.53
CA TYR A 70 1.18 -11.71 9.17
C TYR A 70 1.37 -10.58 8.16
N PHE A 71 0.85 -9.40 8.47
CA PHE A 71 0.95 -8.25 7.59
C PHE A 71 2.40 -7.83 7.31
N PHE A 72 3.22 -7.72 8.36
CA PHE A 72 4.64 -7.41 8.22
C PHE A 72 5.40 -8.45 7.40
N ILE A 73 5.11 -9.75 7.62
CA ILE A 73 5.76 -10.82 6.86
C ILE A 73 5.39 -10.73 5.39
N PHE A 74 4.10 -10.67 5.05
CA PHE A 74 3.68 -10.64 3.66
C PHE A 74 4.19 -9.37 2.95
N LEU A 75 4.08 -8.20 3.56
CA LEU A 75 4.59 -6.97 2.97
C LEU A 75 6.12 -6.98 2.77
N SER A 76 6.86 -7.53 3.72
CA SER A 76 8.30 -7.70 3.59
C SER A 76 8.65 -8.65 2.43
N LEU A 77 7.90 -9.74 2.26
CA LEU A 77 8.08 -10.67 1.14
C LEU A 77 7.90 -9.97 -0.22
N PHE A 78 6.90 -9.10 -0.38
CA PHE A 78 6.76 -8.32 -1.63
C PHE A 78 7.94 -7.41 -1.90
N LYS A 79 8.53 -6.83 -0.85
CA LYS A 79 9.76 -6.03 -0.98
C LYS A 79 10.96 -6.90 -1.33
N PHE A 80 11.02 -8.15 -0.87
CA PHE A 80 12.08 -9.09 -1.26
C PHE A 80 11.99 -9.53 -2.72
N PHE A 81 10.78 -9.67 -3.27
CA PHE A 81 10.58 -10.04 -4.68
C PHE A 81 11.19 -9.02 -5.66
N ASP A 82 11.15 -7.73 -5.33
CA ASP A 82 11.81 -6.67 -6.10
C ASP A 82 12.56 -5.71 -5.18
N LEU A 83 13.61 -6.22 -4.54
CA LEU A 83 14.40 -5.47 -3.56
C LEU A 83 15.09 -4.24 -4.19
N LYS A 84 15.59 -4.37 -5.42
CA LYS A 84 16.24 -3.27 -6.13
C LYS A 84 15.24 -2.18 -6.51
N GLY A 85 14.11 -2.56 -7.12
CA GLY A 85 13.04 -1.62 -7.46
C GLY A 85 12.47 -0.93 -6.21
N PHE A 86 12.35 -1.65 -5.10
CA PHE A 86 11.98 -1.07 -3.81
C PHE A 86 12.99 -0.02 -3.35
N VAL A 87 14.29 -0.33 -3.30
CA VAL A 87 15.32 0.61 -2.82
C VAL A 87 15.41 1.84 -3.71
N ASP A 88 15.37 1.66 -5.03
CA ASP A 88 15.42 2.76 -6.00
C ASP A 88 14.21 3.70 -5.82
N GLY A 89 13.02 3.14 -5.60
CA GLY A 89 11.84 3.92 -5.24
C GLY A 89 11.99 4.59 -3.87
N PHE A 90 12.42 3.85 -2.85
CA PHE A 90 12.53 4.29 -1.47
C PHE A 90 13.58 5.39 -1.26
N GLU A 91 14.63 5.43 -2.08
CA GLU A 91 15.61 6.52 -2.11
C GLU A 91 15.02 7.86 -2.58
N THR A 92 14.00 7.84 -3.44
CA THR A 92 13.44 9.09 -3.99
C THR A 92 12.70 9.93 -2.96
N TYR A 93 12.22 9.32 -1.87
CA TYR A 93 11.37 10.00 -0.89
C TYR A 93 11.84 9.96 0.57
N ASP A 94 12.57 8.93 0.99
CA ASP A 94 13.02 8.84 2.37
C ASP A 94 14.39 9.55 2.55
N LEU A 95 14.44 10.46 3.54
CA LEU A 95 15.59 11.31 3.83
C LEU A 95 16.82 10.50 4.28
N ILE A 96 16.59 9.34 4.92
CA ILE A 96 17.62 8.47 5.46
C ILE A 96 18.24 7.67 4.31
N THR A 97 17.44 7.12 3.40
CA THR A 97 17.96 6.36 2.25
C THR A 97 18.59 7.20 1.17
N LYS A 98 18.18 8.46 1.04
CA LYS A 98 18.90 9.43 0.20
C LYS A 98 20.37 9.59 0.62
N ARG A 99 20.69 9.36 1.90
CA ARG A 99 22.05 9.40 2.44
C ARG A 99 22.66 7.99 2.61
N PHE A 100 21.86 6.99 2.92
CA PHE A 100 22.29 5.62 3.19
C PHE A 100 21.43 4.60 2.42
N LYS A 101 21.76 4.31 1.16
CA LYS A 101 21.05 3.29 0.36
C LYS A 101 21.01 1.92 1.03
N ALA A 102 22.04 1.57 1.80
CA ALA A 102 22.10 0.33 2.58
C ALA A 102 20.94 0.19 3.58
N TYR A 103 20.40 1.29 4.12
CA TYR A 103 19.23 1.24 4.98
C TYR A 103 17.99 0.72 4.26
N GLY A 104 17.82 1.07 2.98
CA GLY A 104 16.71 0.57 2.16
C GLY A 104 16.77 -0.94 1.94
N TYR A 105 17.98 -1.51 1.84
CA TYR A 105 18.16 -2.96 1.77
C TYR A 105 17.90 -3.65 3.11
N LEU A 106 18.21 -2.99 4.23
CA LEU A 106 17.99 -3.53 5.58
C LEU A 106 16.52 -3.48 6.00
N TYR A 107 15.77 -2.50 5.50
CA TYR A 107 14.40 -2.23 5.91
C TYR A 107 13.43 -3.44 5.78
N PRO A 108 13.38 -4.18 4.66
CA PRO A 108 12.54 -5.39 4.56
C PRO A 108 12.90 -6.46 5.60
N PHE A 109 14.17 -6.59 5.97
CA PHE A 109 14.58 -7.53 7.03
C PHE A 109 14.08 -7.08 8.40
N ILE A 110 14.08 -5.77 8.67
CA ILE A 110 13.54 -5.22 9.92
C ILE A 110 12.04 -5.51 10.01
N GLU A 111 11.28 -5.25 8.95
CA GLU A 111 9.85 -5.57 8.89
C GLU A 111 9.59 -7.07 9.08
N PHE A 112 10.38 -7.93 8.42
CA PHE A 112 10.27 -9.38 8.60
C PHE A 112 10.54 -9.78 10.07
N GLY A 113 11.59 -9.23 10.68
CA GLY A 113 11.93 -9.48 12.08
C GLY A 113 10.82 -9.04 13.03
N LEU A 114 10.20 -7.87 12.80
CA LEU A 114 9.04 -7.42 13.55
C LEU A 114 7.85 -8.34 13.38
N GLY A 115 7.57 -8.78 12.15
CA GLY A 115 6.50 -9.72 11.85
C GLY A 115 6.65 -11.04 12.61
N VAL A 116 7.86 -11.61 12.60
CA VAL A 116 8.20 -12.80 13.37
C VAL A 116 8.06 -12.55 14.88
N ALA A 117 8.52 -11.40 15.39
CA ALA A 117 8.42 -11.07 16.80
C ALA A 117 6.96 -10.94 17.28
N TYR A 118 6.08 -10.37 16.45
CA TYR A 118 4.63 -10.31 16.72
C TYR A 118 3.97 -11.70 16.72
N LEU A 119 4.29 -12.55 15.73
CA LEU A 119 3.75 -13.92 15.68
C LEU A 119 4.25 -14.79 16.84
N ALA A 120 5.52 -14.64 17.21
CA ALA A 120 6.13 -15.35 18.34
C ALA A 120 5.79 -14.74 19.71
N GLN A 121 5.11 -13.58 19.72
CA GLN A 121 4.73 -12.82 20.92
C GLN A 121 5.92 -12.53 21.87
N ILE A 122 7.10 -12.32 21.30
CA ILE A 122 8.33 -12.09 22.06
C ILE A 122 8.38 -10.63 22.49
N ASN A 123 8.40 -10.39 23.81
CA ASN A 123 8.55 -9.06 24.41
C ASN A 123 7.73 -7.97 23.68
N LEU A 124 6.41 -8.14 23.71
CA LEU A 124 5.45 -7.28 23.01
C LEU A 124 5.59 -5.79 23.40
N PHE A 125 6.07 -5.48 24.61
CA PHE A 125 6.34 -4.10 25.02
C PHE A 125 7.41 -3.44 24.14
N THR A 126 8.58 -4.08 24.03
CA THR A 126 9.69 -3.58 23.22
C THR A 126 9.33 -3.59 21.73
N VAL A 127 8.66 -4.65 21.25
CA VAL A 127 8.27 -4.76 19.84
C VAL A 127 7.29 -3.65 19.43
N ASN A 128 6.30 -3.32 20.27
CA ASN A 128 5.37 -2.23 19.98
C ASN A 128 6.07 -0.86 19.91
N TRP A 129 7.03 -0.60 20.80
CA TRP A 129 7.83 0.64 20.75
C TRP A 129 8.65 0.75 19.48
N ILE A 130 9.38 -0.31 19.11
CA ILE A 130 10.18 -0.34 17.89
C ILE A 130 9.28 -0.16 16.66
N THR A 131 8.15 -0.87 16.62
CA THR A 131 7.17 -0.77 15.54
C THR A 131 6.64 0.64 15.40
N LEU A 132 6.26 1.29 16.51
CA LEU A 132 5.74 2.66 16.48
C LEU A 132 6.77 3.64 15.91
N ILE A 133 8.03 3.56 16.35
CA ILE A 133 9.09 4.45 15.85
C ILE A 133 9.33 4.22 14.36
N ILE A 134 9.49 2.97 13.93
CA ILE A 134 9.78 2.64 12.54
C ILE A 134 8.61 3.02 11.63
N MET A 135 7.37 2.67 12.02
CA MET A 135 6.18 2.99 11.24
C MET A 135 5.93 4.49 11.12
N LEU A 136 6.22 5.28 12.18
CA LEU A 136 6.12 6.74 12.12
C LEU A 136 7.16 7.34 11.19
N VAL A 137 8.43 6.89 11.27
CA VAL A 137 9.50 7.38 10.39
C VAL A 137 9.19 7.05 8.94
N SER A 138 8.84 5.80 8.65
CA SER A 138 8.50 5.36 7.29
C SER A 138 7.22 6.00 6.78
N GLY A 139 6.18 6.10 7.62
CA GLY A 139 4.92 6.78 7.29
C GLY A 139 5.13 8.26 6.97
N ALA A 140 5.93 8.97 7.76
CA ALA A 140 6.26 10.37 7.51
C ALA A 140 7.06 10.57 6.21
N GLY A 141 8.00 9.67 5.90
CA GLY A 141 8.77 9.68 4.65
C GLY A 141 7.87 9.53 3.42
N VAL A 142 6.92 8.60 3.47
CA VAL A 142 5.98 8.38 2.36
C VAL A 142 4.95 9.51 2.27
N LEU A 143 4.44 10.02 3.40
CA LEU A 143 3.50 11.14 3.41
C LEU A 143 4.14 12.39 2.79
N LYS A 144 5.40 12.68 3.14
CA LYS A 144 6.19 13.75 2.52
C LYS A 144 6.38 13.56 1.02
N SER A 145 6.56 12.33 0.54
CA SER A 145 6.63 12.00 -0.89
C SER A 145 5.38 12.43 -1.64
N ILE A 146 4.22 12.04 -1.10
CA ILE A 146 2.91 12.30 -1.69
C ILE A 146 2.64 13.80 -1.73
N LEU A 147 2.91 14.52 -0.64
CA LEU A 147 2.73 15.97 -0.57
C LEU A 147 3.72 16.74 -1.45
N SER A 148 4.92 16.21 -1.68
CA SER A 148 5.93 16.86 -2.50
C SER A 148 5.68 16.71 -4.01
N GLY A 149 4.59 16.04 -4.42
CA GLY A 149 4.16 15.97 -5.81
C GLY A 149 5.19 15.33 -6.75
N GLN A 150 6.12 14.54 -6.22
CA GLN A 150 7.11 13.88 -7.07
C GLN A 150 6.40 12.88 -7.98
N LYS A 151 6.44 13.16 -9.28
CA LYS A 151 6.01 12.22 -10.31
C LYS A 151 6.91 11.00 -10.18
N ILE A 152 6.37 9.94 -9.59
CA ILE A 152 6.99 8.62 -9.52
C ILE A 152 7.42 8.30 -10.95
N LYS A 153 8.74 8.39 -11.22
CA LYS A 153 9.31 7.89 -12.46
C LYS A 153 8.88 6.45 -12.53
N CYS A 154 8.23 6.05 -13.62
CA CYS A 154 7.87 4.67 -13.89
C CYS A 154 9.11 3.80 -13.70
N ALA A 155 9.26 3.23 -12.51
CA ALA A 155 10.04 2.04 -12.33
C ALA A 155 9.24 1.00 -13.09
N CYS A 156 9.83 0.46 -14.15
CA CYS A 156 9.44 -0.84 -14.65
C CYS A 156 9.67 -1.83 -13.50
N LEU A 157 8.74 -1.87 -12.54
CA LEU A 157 8.51 -3.05 -11.73
C LEU A 157 8.42 -4.18 -12.75
N GLY A 158 9.20 -5.24 -12.54
CA GLY A 158 9.07 -6.45 -13.30
C GLY A 158 7.61 -6.90 -13.30
N THR A 159 6.91 -6.52 -14.36
CA THR A 159 5.76 -7.16 -15.03
C THR A 159 4.58 -7.69 -14.20
N VAL A 160 4.50 -7.52 -12.88
CA VAL A 160 3.47 -8.20 -12.07
C VAL A 160 2.63 -7.25 -11.20
N LEU A 161 3.14 -6.09 -10.78
CA LEU A 161 2.41 -5.18 -9.86
C LEU A 161 2.49 -3.71 -10.30
N ASN A 162 1.60 -3.27 -11.20
CA ASN A 162 1.45 -1.86 -11.60
C ASN A 162 0.66 -1.06 -10.55
N VAL A 163 1.05 -1.13 -9.29
CA VAL A 163 0.39 -0.40 -8.19
C VAL A 163 1.40 0.44 -7.44
N PRO A 164 1.12 1.73 -7.18
CA PRO A 164 1.87 2.49 -6.19
C PRO A 164 1.56 1.90 -4.80
N LEU A 165 2.32 0.85 -4.42
CA LEU A 165 2.29 0.22 -3.10
C LEU A 165 2.33 1.28 -1.98
N SER A 166 3.04 2.38 -2.25
CA SER A 166 3.14 3.60 -1.44
C SER A 166 1.82 4.10 -0.82
N THR A 167 0.73 4.25 -1.59
CA THR A 167 -0.50 4.84 -1.04
C THR A 167 -1.19 3.91 -0.05
N VAL A 168 -1.21 2.60 -0.32
CA VAL A 168 -1.81 1.64 0.59
C VAL A 168 -0.90 1.41 1.79
N SER A 169 0.43 1.36 1.57
CA SER A 169 1.40 1.29 2.66
C SER A 169 1.40 2.48 3.60
N VAL A 170 0.96 3.68 3.17
CA VAL A 170 0.69 4.79 4.11
C VAL A 170 -0.47 4.43 5.03
N LEU A 171 -1.61 4.02 4.48
CA LEU A 171 -2.79 3.66 5.26
C LEU A 171 -2.46 2.53 6.25
N GLU A 172 -1.70 1.56 5.78
CA GLU A 172 -1.21 0.42 6.56
C GLU A 172 -0.27 0.85 7.70
N ASN A 173 0.78 1.61 7.40
CA ASN A 173 1.75 2.08 8.40
C ASN A 173 1.07 2.92 9.49
N PHE A 174 0.13 3.78 9.11
CA PHE A 174 -0.67 4.55 10.07
C PHE A 174 -1.59 3.66 10.91
N GLY A 175 -2.26 2.68 10.28
CA GLY A 175 -3.10 1.71 10.99
C GLY A 175 -2.30 0.89 12.02
N MET A 176 -1.15 0.37 11.62
CA MET A 176 -0.26 -0.40 12.50
C MET A 176 0.35 0.46 13.61
N SER A 177 0.74 1.70 13.30
CA SER A 177 1.20 2.65 14.32
C SER A 177 0.10 2.99 15.32
N ALA A 178 -1.15 3.16 14.89
CA ALA A 178 -2.27 3.43 15.77
C ALA A 178 -2.57 2.23 16.68
N MET A 179 -2.53 1.01 16.14
CA MET A 179 -2.69 -0.23 16.91
C MET A 179 -1.57 -0.40 17.94
N ALA A 180 -0.30 -0.16 17.55
CA ALA A 180 0.84 -0.21 18.46
C ALA A 180 0.72 0.84 19.58
N ALA A 181 0.36 2.08 19.24
CA ALA A 181 0.14 3.16 20.20
C ALA A 181 -0.98 2.82 21.19
N TYR A 182 -2.12 2.30 20.68
CA TYR A 182 -3.23 1.86 21.51
C TYR A 182 -2.78 0.80 22.53
N LYS A 183 -1.98 -0.18 22.12
CA LYS A 183 -1.44 -1.19 23.05
C LYS A 183 -0.49 -0.61 24.09
N LEU A 184 0.36 0.34 23.72
CA LEU A 184 1.28 0.98 24.66
C LEU A 184 0.56 1.87 25.68
N ILE A 185 -0.57 2.48 25.32
CA ILE A 185 -1.31 3.41 26.21
C ILE A 185 -2.35 2.70 27.08
N PHE A 186 -3.06 1.70 26.53
CA PHE A 186 -4.21 1.09 27.21
C PHE A 186 -3.91 -0.27 27.85
N PHE A 187 -2.80 -0.92 27.50
CA PHE A 187 -2.53 -2.29 27.94
C PHE A 187 -1.22 -2.47 28.72
N PHE A 188 -0.40 -1.43 28.77
CA PHE A 188 0.75 -1.29 29.65
C PHE A 188 0.53 -0.07 30.55
#